data_AF-A0A0R1SEU6-F1
#
_entry.id   AF-A0A0R1SEU6-F1
#
_cell.length_a   1.000
_cell.length_b   1.000
_cell.length_c   1.000
_cell.angle_alpha   90.00
_cell.angle_beta   90.00
_cell.angle_gamma   90.00
#
_symmetry.space_group_name_H-M   'P 1'
#
loop_
_entity.id
_entity.type
_entity.pdbx_description
1 polymer ?
#
loop_
_entity_poly.entity_id
_entity_poly.type
_entity_poly.pdbx_seq_one_letter_code
_entity_poly.pdbx_strand_id
1 'polypeptide(L)'
;MPKLVADVAVYQSKSKAFFENLKRYGIDSVMVKLTEGTIYVNASAGEQVSNAYQVFGTVGAYHFFHGNGLAEAKYFLAWVKKYGLDKSTVLAIDVEAQDLPASTTSQVNIFLKYLKSQGYSNVITYGSGSWFKYGRINRVALVDQRIWVAAYGVNQPGIDNANAWQYTDNFRGLHVDASYDFDGSLSGIKTNSIVKTQPNYYQTTALSLYEVIVPQINVYKRLKFNKTNKSDISYLKLESMKTD
;
A
#
# COMPACT_ATOMS: atom_id res chain seq x y z
N MET A 1 -4.51 -13.61 0.08
CA MET A 1 -5.14 -12.67 -0.88
C MET A 1 -4.89 -11.26 -0.38
N PRO A 2 -4.67 -10.28 -1.26
CA PRO A 2 -4.56 -8.88 -0.85
C PRO A 2 -5.83 -8.44 -0.14
N LYS A 3 -5.69 -7.50 0.78
CA LYS A 3 -6.81 -6.88 1.48
C LYS A 3 -7.47 -5.84 0.59
N LEU A 4 -8.75 -5.59 0.79
CA LEU A 4 -9.46 -4.51 0.09
C LEU A 4 -9.67 -3.33 1.03
N VAL A 5 -9.31 -2.14 0.57
CA VAL A 5 -9.47 -0.90 1.33
C VAL A 5 -10.30 0.06 0.49
N ALA A 6 -11.40 0.55 1.04
CA ALA A 6 -12.16 1.63 0.42
C ALA A 6 -11.63 2.98 0.91
N ASP A 7 -11.86 4.04 0.16
CA ASP A 7 -11.60 5.40 0.64
C ASP A 7 -12.85 6.27 0.48
N VAL A 8 -13.04 7.17 1.45
CA VAL A 8 -14.27 7.96 1.58
C VAL A 8 -13.96 9.41 1.90
N ALA A 9 -14.79 10.30 1.38
CA ALA A 9 -14.81 11.72 1.71
C ALA A 9 -16.24 12.17 2.00
N VAL A 10 -16.48 13.48 1.98
CA VAL A 10 -17.81 14.07 2.21
C VAL A 10 -18.88 13.55 1.22
N TYR A 11 -18.46 13.00 0.08
CA TYR A 11 -19.33 12.48 -0.98
C TYR A 11 -19.98 11.13 -0.64
N GLN A 12 -19.40 10.36 0.29
CA GLN A 12 -19.92 9.07 0.71
C GLN A 12 -20.67 9.18 2.04
N SER A 13 -21.59 8.24 2.27
CA SER A 13 -22.34 8.17 3.52
C SER A 13 -21.41 8.02 4.73
N LYS A 14 -21.80 8.64 5.85
CA LYS A 14 -21.14 8.50 7.15
C LYS A 14 -21.80 7.47 8.08
N SER A 15 -22.85 6.79 7.61
CA SER A 15 -23.63 5.86 8.42
C SER A 15 -22.91 4.54 8.66
N LYS A 16 -23.13 3.93 9.83
CA LYS A 16 -22.63 2.58 10.13
C LYS A 16 -23.12 1.53 9.14
N ALA A 17 -24.39 1.61 8.72
CA ALA A 17 -24.98 0.70 7.75
C ALA A 17 -24.26 0.73 6.38
N PHE A 18 -23.73 1.89 5.96
CA PHE A 18 -22.92 2.00 4.76
C PHE A 18 -21.61 1.21 4.90
N PHE A 19 -20.90 1.36 6.02
CA PHE A 19 -19.66 0.61 6.29
C PHE A 19 -19.92 -0.90 6.45
N GLU A 20 -21.02 -1.30 7.10
CA GLU A 20 -21.42 -2.70 7.16
C GLU A 20 -21.70 -3.28 5.77
N ASN A 21 -22.28 -2.48 4.86
CA ASN A 21 -22.47 -2.86 3.47
C ASN A 21 -21.14 -3.09 2.74
N LEU A 22 -20.18 -2.18 2.91
CA LEU A 22 -18.83 -2.34 2.37
C LEU A 22 -18.17 -3.63 2.89
N LYS A 23 -18.28 -3.90 4.20
CA LYS A 23 -17.74 -5.12 4.82
C LYS A 23 -18.36 -6.39 4.22
N ARG A 24 -19.69 -6.40 3.99
CA ARG A 24 -20.36 -7.52 3.31
C ARG A 24 -19.84 -7.78 1.90
N TYR A 25 -19.36 -6.75 1.21
CA TYR A 25 -18.76 -6.86 -0.12
C TYR A 25 -17.25 -7.16 -0.11
N GLY A 26 -16.67 -7.39 1.08
CA GLY A 26 -15.29 -7.83 1.23
C GLY A 26 -14.28 -6.71 1.48
N ILE A 27 -14.72 -5.47 1.73
CA ILE A 27 -13.82 -4.41 2.23
C ILE A 27 -13.33 -4.81 3.62
N ASP A 28 -12.02 -4.66 3.85
CA ASP A 28 -11.33 -4.99 5.09
C ASP A 28 -11.02 -3.76 5.95
N SER A 29 -10.87 -2.57 5.35
CA SER A 29 -10.57 -1.30 6.04
C SER A 29 -11.01 -0.09 5.20
N VAL A 30 -10.96 1.11 5.78
CA VAL A 30 -11.30 2.36 5.10
C VAL A 30 -10.27 3.46 5.36
N MET A 31 -9.92 4.25 4.34
CA MET A 31 -9.21 5.53 4.45
C MET A 31 -10.22 6.69 4.43
N VAL A 32 -10.21 7.56 5.44
CA VAL A 32 -11.14 8.70 5.53
C VAL A 32 -10.43 10.02 5.23
N LYS A 33 -10.97 10.83 4.31
CA LYS A 33 -10.50 12.20 4.10
C LYS A 33 -10.75 13.00 5.36
N LEU A 34 -9.70 13.56 5.97
CA LEU A 34 -9.89 14.48 7.09
C LEU A 34 -9.86 15.94 6.64
N THR A 35 -8.85 16.31 5.86
CA THR A 35 -8.50 17.71 5.60
C THR A 35 -8.00 17.92 4.19
N GLU A 36 -8.04 19.17 3.76
CA GLU A 36 -7.49 19.64 2.48
C GLU A 36 -6.89 21.04 2.69
N GLY A 37 -5.65 21.23 2.24
CA GLY A 37 -4.90 22.46 2.48
C GLY A 37 -4.82 22.79 3.98
N THR A 38 -5.05 24.04 4.34
CA THR A 38 -5.01 24.51 5.74
C THR A 38 -6.35 25.00 6.25
N ILE A 39 -7.42 24.82 5.48
CA ILE A 39 -8.73 25.43 5.74
C ILE A 39 -9.84 24.39 5.78
N TYR A 40 -9.88 23.46 4.83
CA TYR A 40 -11.01 22.56 4.70
C TYR A 40 -10.90 21.38 5.68
N VAL A 41 -12.04 21.02 6.28
CA VAL A 41 -12.23 19.78 7.03
C VAL A 41 -13.47 19.07 6.47
N ASN A 42 -13.35 17.76 6.28
CA ASN A 42 -14.49 16.94 5.88
C ASN A 42 -15.53 16.92 7.01
N ALA A 43 -16.70 17.51 6.76
CA ALA A 43 -17.79 17.61 7.72
C ALA A 43 -18.34 16.24 8.17
N SER A 44 -18.10 15.18 7.40
CA SER A 44 -18.49 13.80 7.70
C SER A 44 -17.40 13.00 8.43
N ALA A 45 -16.19 13.55 8.60
CA ALA A 45 -15.03 12.78 9.05
C ALA A 45 -15.20 12.15 10.44
N GLY A 46 -15.83 12.86 11.39
CA GLY A 46 -16.01 12.34 12.75
C GLY A 46 -16.82 11.05 12.78
N GLU A 47 -17.99 11.04 12.13
CA GLU A 47 -18.83 9.84 12.06
C GLU A 47 -18.25 8.78 11.11
N GLN A 48 -17.58 9.18 10.02
CA GLN A 48 -16.89 8.23 9.14
C GLN A 48 -15.78 7.47 9.87
N VAL A 49 -14.91 8.17 10.61
CA VAL A 49 -13.85 7.56 11.41
C VAL A 49 -14.44 6.62 12.47
N SER A 50 -15.40 7.09 13.26
CA SER A 50 -15.97 6.30 14.36
C SER A 50 -16.70 5.05 13.84
N ASN A 51 -17.56 5.20 12.83
CA ASN A 51 -18.36 4.09 12.32
C ASN A 51 -17.52 3.10 11.51
N ALA A 52 -16.53 3.57 10.73
CA ALA A 52 -15.60 2.67 10.06
C ALA A 52 -14.80 1.85 11.09
N TYR A 53 -14.24 2.49 12.11
CA TYR A 53 -13.50 1.78 13.16
C TYR A 53 -14.35 0.73 13.88
N GLN A 54 -15.60 1.05 14.23
CA GLN A 54 -16.52 0.08 14.84
C GLN A 54 -16.79 -1.14 13.95
N VAL A 55 -16.83 -0.97 12.62
CA VAL A 55 -17.15 -2.03 11.67
C VAL A 55 -15.91 -2.87 11.33
N PHE A 56 -14.76 -2.24 11.12
CA PHE A 56 -13.56 -2.92 10.61
C PHE A 56 -12.52 -3.22 11.69
N GLY A 57 -12.55 -2.53 12.84
CA GLY A 57 -11.51 -2.61 13.88
C GLY A 57 -10.22 -1.85 13.52
N THR A 58 -10.19 -1.22 12.35
CA THR A 58 -9.12 -0.35 11.85
C THR A 58 -9.73 0.76 11.00
N VAL A 59 -9.03 1.89 10.90
CA VAL A 59 -9.35 3.00 10.02
C VAL A 59 -8.07 3.78 9.75
N GLY A 60 -7.86 4.21 8.52
CA GLY A 60 -6.80 5.14 8.16
C GLY A 60 -7.38 6.51 7.81
N ALA A 61 -6.50 7.50 7.68
CA ALA A 61 -6.88 8.87 7.38
C ALA A 61 -6.01 9.44 6.28
N TYR A 62 -6.56 10.33 5.45
CA TYR A 62 -5.78 11.02 4.43
C TYR A 62 -6.02 12.53 4.37
N HIS A 63 -5.07 13.21 3.76
CA HIS A 63 -5.03 14.65 3.57
C HIS A 63 -4.79 15.00 2.10
N PHE A 64 -5.69 15.79 1.51
CA PHE A 64 -5.56 16.27 0.13
C PHE A 64 -4.62 17.49 0.08
N PHE A 65 -3.51 17.34 -0.63
CA PHE A 65 -2.33 18.19 -0.49
C PHE A 65 -2.23 19.28 -1.57
N HIS A 66 -1.95 20.52 -1.16
CA HIS A 66 -1.79 21.70 -2.03
C HIS A 66 -0.35 22.27 -2.09
N GLY A 67 0.63 21.63 -1.46
CA GLY A 67 2.05 21.92 -1.68
C GLY A 67 2.80 22.59 -0.53
N ASN A 68 2.12 23.02 0.54
CA ASN A 68 2.76 23.56 1.74
C ASN A 68 2.98 22.46 2.78
N GLY A 69 4.06 21.69 2.62
CA GLY A 69 4.33 20.47 3.38
C GLY A 69 4.23 20.63 4.89
N LEU A 70 4.77 21.72 5.45
CA LEU A 70 4.79 21.90 6.91
C LEU A 70 3.46 22.41 7.46
N ALA A 71 2.83 23.39 6.82
CA ALA A 71 1.59 23.98 7.30
C ALA A 71 0.45 22.96 7.21
N GLU A 72 0.37 22.24 6.09
CA GLU A 72 -0.64 21.22 5.84
C GLU A 72 -0.45 20.00 6.75
N ALA A 73 0.79 19.55 7.01
CA ALA A 73 1.03 18.44 7.94
C ALA A 73 0.65 18.80 9.38
N LYS A 74 0.91 20.03 9.83
CA LYS A 74 0.46 20.53 11.13
C LYS A 74 -1.06 20.54 11.23
N TYR A 75 -1.73 21.05 10.18
CA TYR A 75 -3.17 21.13 10.12
C TYR A 75 -3.82 19.75 10.13
N PHE A 76 -3.36 18.84 9.27
CA PHE A 76 -3.82 17.46 9.22
C PHE A 76 -3.63 16.75 10.57
N LEU A 77 -2.43 16.83 11.15
CA LEU A 77 -2.12 16.14 12.40
C LEU A 77 -2.96 16.68 13.59
N ALA A 78 -3.30 17.97 13.59
CA ALA A 78 -4.20 18.52 14.60
C ALA A 78 -5.58 17.83 14.57
N TRP A 79 -6.12 17.57 13.37
CA TRP A 79 -7.38 16.85 13.19
C TRP A 79 -7.27 15.36 13.46
N VAL A 80 -6.16 14.71 13.05
CA VAL A 80 -5.85 13.32 13.42
C VAL A 80 -5.94 13.14 14.94
N LYS A 81 -5.25 14.01 15.70
CA LYS A 81 -5.29 14.00 17.18
C LYS A 81 -6.68 14.30 17.73
N LYS A 82 -7.39 15.26 17.15
CA LYS A 82 -8.75 15.64 17.58
C LYS A 82 -9.76 14.51 17.41
N TYR A 83 -9.61 13.66 16.39
CA TYR A 83 -10.44 12.47 16.20
C TYR A 83 -9.97 11.24 16.98
N GLY A 84 -8.97 11.37 17.84
CA GLY A 84 -8.47 10.27 18.67
C GLY A 84 -7.69 9.20 17.92
N LEU A 85 -7.23 9.51 16.70
CA LEU A 85 -6.44 8.59 15.89
C LEU A 85 -5.01 8.51 16.46
N ASP A 86 -4.66 7.33 16.98
CA ASP A 86 -3.38 7.10 17.65
C ASP A 86 -2.22 6.88 16.67
N LYS A 87 -1.02 6.69 17.21
CA LYS A 87 0.21 6.53 16.43
C LYS A 87 0.27 5.27 15.58
N SER A 88 -0.61 4.29 15.82
CA SER A 88 -0.72 3.09 14.98
C SER A 88 -1.53 3.34 13.70
N THR A 89 -2.31 4.42 13.65
CA THR A 89 -3.13 4.81 12.49
C THR A 89 -2.27 5.01 11.24
N VAL A 90 -2.73 4.47 10.10
CA VAL A 90 -2.14 4.76 8.79
C VAL A 90 -2.58 6.14 8.32
N LEU A 91 -1.61 7.01 8.00
CA LEU A 91 -1.82 8.37 7.52
C LEU A 91 -1.32 8.52 6.09
N ALA A 92 -2.21 8.84 5.15
CA ALA A 92 -1.84 9.09 3.77
C ALA A 92 -1.74 10.59 3.45
N ILE A 93 -0.78 10.95 2.60
CA ILE A 93 -0.77 12.22 1.88
C ILE A 93 -1.25 11.97 0.46
N ASP A 94 -2.26 12.71 0.04
CA ASP A 94 -2.87 12.62 -1.28
C ASP A 94 -2.32 13.74 -2.18
N VAL A 95 -1.49 13.36 -3.15
CA VAL A 95 -0.69 14.26 -3.99
C VAL A 95 -1.23 14.24 -5.42
N GLU A 96 -2.34 14.93 -5.64
CA GLU A 96 -2.99 14.98 -6.96
C GLU A 96 -3.57 16.36 -7.35
N ALA A 97 -3.46 17.36 -6.48
CA ALA A 97 -4.00 18.69 -6.74
C ALA A 97 -3.37 19.34 -7.99
N GLN A 98 -4.21 19.96 -8.82
CA GLN A 98 -3.79 20.50 -10.12
C GLN A 98 -2.83 21.69 -10.00
N ASP A 99 -2.86 22.39 -8.87
CA ASP A 99 -2.00 23.52 -8.54
C ASP A 99 -0.59 23.12 -8.05
N LEU A 100 -0.35 21.83 -7.82
CA LEU A 100 0.97 21.34 -7.43
C LEU A 100 2.00 21.55 -8.56
N PRO A 101 3.27 21.84 -8.22
CA PRO A 101 4.33 21.93 -9.23
C PRO A 101 4.62 20.60 -9.91
N ALA A 102 5.38 20.65 -11.01
CA ALA A 102 5.85 19.47 -11.74
C ALA A 102 6.78 18.55 -10.92
N SER A 103 7.36 19.03 -9.82
CA SER A 103 8.09 18.24 -8.84
C SER A 103 7.61 18.57 -7.44
N THR A 104 6.99 17.60 -6.77
CA THR A 104 6.34 17.79 -5.46
C THR A 104 7.11 17.14 -4.30
N THR A 105 8.10 16.32 -4.63
CA THR A 105 8.73 15.36 -3.68
C THR A 105 9.37 16.05 -2.48
N SER A 106 9.94 17.25 -2.64
CA SER A 106 10.55 18.00 -1.53
C SER A 106 9.50 18.39 -0.47
N GLN A 107 8.34 18.86 -0.89
CA GLN A 107 7.25 19.28 0.00
C GLN A 107 6.52 18.08 0.61
N VAL A 108 6.31 17.01 -0.17
CA VAL A 108 5.83 15.72 0.35
C VAL A 108 6.75 15.21 1.45
N ASN A 109 8.07 15.29 1.27
CA ASN A 109 9.03 14.90 2.30
C ASN A 109 8.96 15.75 3.56
N ILE A 110 8.71 17.06 3.45
CA ILE A 110 8.51 17.92 4.61
C ILE A 110 7.28 17.47 5.40
N PHE A 111 6.18 17.18 4.71
CA PHE A 111 4.95 16.69 5.31
C PHE A 111 5.18 15.36 6.06
N LEU A 112 5.74 14.37 5.38
CA LEU A 112 6.00 13.04 5.94
C LEU A 112 7.01 13.07 7.09
N LYS A 113 8.09 13.86 6.98
CA LYS A 113 9.06 14.05 8.07
C LYS A 113 8.41 14.65 9.31
N TYR A 114 7.50 15.61 9.13
CA TYR A 114 6.78 16.19 10.26
C TYR A 114 5.95 15.12 10.97
N LEU A 115 5.11 14.35 10.26
CA LEU A 115 4.31 13.27 10.87
C LEU A 115 5.18 12.24 11.61
N LYS A 116 6.27 11.78 10.97
CA LYS A 116 7.21 10.82 11.57
C LYS A 116 7.87 11.39 12.83
N SER A 117 8.26 12.67 12.83
CA SER A 117 8.84 13.33 14.02
C SER A 117 7.85 13.46 15.18
N GLN A 118 6.54 13.42 14.90
CA GLN A 118 5.47 13.42 15.91
C GLN A 118 5.10 11.99 16.37
N GLY A 119 5.82 10.98 15.89
CA GLY A 119 5.63 9.57 16.26
C GLY A 119 4.60 8.82 15.42
N TYR A 120 4.07 9.43 14.35
CA TYR A 120 3.19 8.76 13.39
C TYR A 120 4.03 8.21 12.24
N SER A 121 4.52 6.97 12.39
CA SER A 121 5.43 6.33 11.44
C SER A 121 4.72 5.52 10.36
N ASN A 122 3.43 5.23 10.51
CA ASN A 122 2.63 4.54 9.51
C ASN A 122 2.11 5.55 8.49
N VAL A 123 2.94 5.91 7.51
CA VAL A 123 2.62 6.89 6.48
C VAL A 123 2.72 6.28 5.08
N ILE A 124 1.91 6.78 4.15
CA ILE A 124 1.90 6.33 2.75
C ILE A 124 1.65 7.52 1.81
N THR A 125 2.31 7.53 0.65
CA THR A 125 2.09 8.58 -0.37
C THR A 125 1.15 8.08 -1.44
N TYR A 126 0.05 8.78 -1.64
CA TYR A 126 -0.87 8.54 -2.74
C TYR A 126 -0.57 9.44 -3.95
N GLY A 127 -0.81 8.90 -5.14
CA GLY A 127 -0.82 9.65 -6.39
C GLY A 127 -1.14 8.76 -7.58
N SER A 128 -1.45 9.38 -8.71
CA SER A 128 -1.67 8.63 -9.96
C SER A 128 -0.41 7.91 -10.44
N GLY A 129 -0.58 6.79 -11.13
CA GLY A 129 0.53 6.05 -11.73
C GLY A 129 1.38 6.91 -12.68
N SER A 130 0.78 7.86 -13.39
CA SER A 130 1.53 8.77 -14.27
C SER A 130 2.43 9.74 -13.48
N TRP A 131 2.00 10.23 -12.31
CA TRP A 131 2.80 11.14 -11.48
C TRP A 131 4.03 10.47 -10.91
N PHE A 132 3.92 9.19 -10.55
CA PHE A 132 5.08 8.38 -10.17
C PHE A 132 5.97 8.07 -11.37
N LYS A 133 5.39 7.62 -12.49
CA LYS A 133 6.13 7.20 -13.70
C LYS A 133 6.99 8.32 -14.29
N TYR A 134 6.48 9.55 -14.30
CA TYR A 134 7.16 10.71 -14.87
C TYR A 134 7.93 11.55 -13.83
N GLY A 135 8.08 11.05 -12.59
CA GLY A 135 8.93 11.67 -11.59
C GLY A 135 8.39 12.95 -10.95
N ARG A 136 7.10 13.27 -11.16
CA ARG A 136 6.44 14.34 -10.38
C ARG A 136 6.46 14.02 -8.90
N ILE A 137 6.22 12.74 -8.59
CA ILE A 137 6.53 12.12 -7.30
C ILE A 137 7.69 11.13 -7.50
N ASN A 138 8.90 11.49 -7.07
CA ASN A 138 10.06 10.61 -7.15
C ASN A 138 10.10 9.69 -5.92
N ARG A 139 9.64 8.45 -6.10
CA ARG A 139 9.56 7.44 -5.04
C ARG A 139 10.90 7.22 -4.29
N VAL A 140 12.01 7.11 -5.01
CA VAL A 140 13.32 6.80 -4.41
C VAL A 140 13.79 7.93 -3.49
N ALA A 141 13.38 9.16 -3.79
CA ALA A 141 13.68 10.33 -2.99
C ALA A 141 12.68 10.57 -1.83
N LEU A 142 11.62 9.77 -1.70
CA LEU A 142 10.71 9.88 -0.56
C LEU A 142 11.35 9.37 0.73
N VAL A 143 11.11 10.08 1.84
CA VAL A 143 11.50 9.69 3.21
C VAL A 143 10.73 8.46 3.71
N ASP A 144 9.62 8.14 3.04
CA ASP A 144 8.90 6.90 3.20
C ASP A 144 8.53 6.38 1.81
N GLN A 145 9.04 5.21 1.45
CA GLN A 145 8.92 4.68 0.08
C GLN A 145 7.63 3.89 -0.15
N ARG A 146 6.73 3.86 0.85
CA ARG A 146 5.41 3.24 0.70
C ARG A 146 4.52 4.12 -0.17
N ILE A 147 3.91 3.50 -1.18
CA ILE A 147 3.07 4.20 -2.15
C ILE A 147 1.72 3.51 -2.36
N TRP A 148 0.70 4.33 -2.54
CA TRP A 148 -0.65 3.96 -2.92
C TRP A 148 -0.92 4.56 -4.29
N VAL A 149 -1.06 3.72 -5.31
CA VAL A 149 -1.07 4.18 -6.71
C VAL A 149 -2.47 4.10 -7.29
N ALA A 150 -2.95 5.18 -7.90
CA ALA A 150 -4.19 5.16 -8.67
C ALA A 150 -3.93 4.81 -10.15
N ALA A 151 -4.62 3.78 -10.64
CA ALA A 151 -4.65 3.42 -12.06
C ALA A 151 -5.90 2.56 -12.36
N TYR A 152 -6.82 3.07 -13.18
CA TYR A 152 -8.11 2.43 -13.45
C TYR A 152 -8.16 1.79 -14.84
N GLY A 153 -9.03 0.80 -15.02
CA GLY A 153 -9.21 0.13 -16.32
C GLY A 153 -7.99 -0.67 -16.80
N VAL A 154 -7.04 -0.95 -15.89
CA VAL A 154 -5.80 -1.69 -16.15
C VAL A 154 -5.70 -2.92 -15.23
N ASN A 155 -4.80 -3.85 -15.54
CA ASN A 155 -4.62 -5.09 -14.78
C ASN A 155 -3.53 -5.03 -13.69
N GLN A 156 -2.82 -3.90 -13.57
CA GLN A 156 -1.77 -3.67 -12.58
C GLN A 156 -1.57 -2.16 -12.35
N PRO A 157 -1.01 -1.72 -11.20
CA PRO A 157 -0.82 -0.29 -10.88
C PRO A 157 0.14 0.45 -11.81
N GLY A 158 0.96 -0.27 -12.59
CA GLY A 158 1.93 0.31 -13.52
C GLY A 158 3.19 0.92 -12.87
N ILE A 159 3.30 0.82 -11.54
CA ILE A 159 4.48 1.20 -10.76
C ILE A 159 4.93 -0.02 -9.96
N ASP A 160 6.19 -0.42 -10.18
CA ASP A 160 6.77 -1.60 -9.54
C ASP A 160 6.73 -1.48 -8.03
N ASN A 161 6.47 -2.59 -7.33
CA ASN A 161 6.46 -2.68 -5.88
C ASN A 161 5.54 -1.64 -5.20
N ALA A 162 4.44 -1.23 -5.85
CA ALA A 162 3.42 -0.44 -5.16
C ALA A 162 2.88 -1.22 -3.95
N ASN A 163 2.67 -0.53 -2.83
CA ASN A 163 2.18 -1.17 -1.59
C ASN A 163 0.65 -1.31 -1.61
N ALA A 164 -0.02 -0.35 -2.26
CA ALA A 164 -1.43 -0.43 -2.56
C ALA A 164 -1.74 0.10 -3.97
N TRP A 165 -2.86 -0.36 -4.52
CA TRP A 165 -3.35 0.01 -5.84
C TRP A 165 -4.84 0.34 -5.79
N GLN A 166 -5.20 1.61 -5.98
CA GLN A 166 -6.58 2.02 -6.26
C GLN A 166 -6.93 1.63 -7.69
N TYR A 167 -7.75 0.61 -7.84
CA TYR A 167 -8.03 -0.02 -9.13
C TYR A 167 -9.38 0.42 -9.71
N THR A 168 -10.24 1.02 -8.88
CA THR A 168 -11.57 1.50 -9.28
C THR A 168 -11.99 2.69 -8.42
N ASP A 169 -12.74 3.59 -9.05
CA ASP A 169 -13.48 4.72 -8.48
C ASP A 169 -14.99 4.41 -8.27
N ASN A 170 -15.42 3.18 -8.57
CA ASN A 170 -16.82 2.80 -8.51
C ASN A 170 -16.98 1.33 -8.11
N PHE A 171 -16.50 1.02 -6.92
CA PHE A 171 -16.57 -0.32 -6.35
C PHE A 171 -18.02 -0.82 -6.32
N ARG A 172 -18.30 -1.79 -7.19
CA ARG A 172 -19.60 -2.46 -7.32
C ARG A 172 -20.79 -1.50 -7.55
N GLY A 173 -20.57 -0.35 -8.18
CA GLY A 173 -21.63 0.63 -8.42
C GLY A 173 -22.02 1.45 -7.20
N LEU A 174 -21.23 1.41 -6.13
CA LEU A 174 -21.51 2.11 -4.87
C LEU A 174 -20.95 3.55 -4.82
N HIS A 175 -20.36 4.04 -5.92
CA HIS A 175 -19.73 5.38 -5.99
C HIS A 175 -18.70 5.60 -4.86
N VAL A 176 -17.87 4.58 -4.64
CA VAL A 176 -16.79 4.56 -3.67
C VAL A 176 -15.58 3.90 -4.31
N ASP A 177 -14.42 4.44 -4.02
CA ASP A 177 -13.16 3.95 -4.55
C ASP A 177 -12.74 2.69 -3.78
N ALA A 178 -12.03 1.79 -4.47
CA ALA A 178 -11.48 0.60 -3.82
C ALA A 178 -10.05 0.31 -4.29
N SER A 179 -9.28 -0.14 -3.31
CA SER A 179 -7.86 -0.39 -3.43
C SER A 179 -7.50 -1.80 -3.00
N TYR A 180 -6.59 -2.44 -3.73
CA TYR A 180 -5.85 -3.59 -3.23
C TYR A 180 -4.75 -3.10 -2.29
N ASP A 181 -4.68 -3.66 -1.10
CA ASP A 181 -3.58 -3.51 -0.16
C ASP A 181 -2.75 -4.79 -0.16
N PHE A 182 -1.53 -4.70 -0.67
CA PHE A 182 -0.68 -5.86 -0.94
C PHE A 182 0.11 -6.33 0.28
N ASP A 183 0.40 -5.42 1.23
CA ASP A 183 1.31 -5.71 2.34
C ASP A 183 0.84 -5.18 3.72
N GLY A 184 -0.35 -4.57 3.79
CA GLY A 184 -0.89 -4.00 5.02
C GLY A 184 -0.55 -2.53 5.22
N SER A 185 0.21 -1.91 4.31
CA SER A 185 0.63 -0.51 4.43
C SER A 185 -0.52 0.48 4.33
N LEU A 186 -1.64 0.08 3.72
CA LEU A 186 -2.82 0.95 3.59
C LEU A 186 -3.85 0.68 4.69
N SER A 187 -4.15 -0.59 4.99
CA SER A 187 -5.15 -0.98 5.98
C SER A 187 -4.66 -0.91 7.44
N GLY A 188 -3.34 -0.90 7.65
CA GLY A 188 -2.73 -1.07 8.98
C GLY A 188 -2.83 -2.50 9.53
N ILE A 189 -3.50 -3.39 8.79
CA ILE A 189 -3.60 -4.80 9.11
C ILE A 189 -2.36 -5.46 8.55
N LYS A 190 -1.46 -5.95 9.42
CA LYS A 190 -0.34 -6.76 8.96
C LYS A 190 -0.90 -7.92 8.15
N THR A 191 -0.66 -7.93 6.85
CA THR A 191 -0.80 -9.16 6.09
C THR A 191 0.27 -10.08 6.64
N ASN A 192 -0.10 -11.29 7.04
CA ASN A 192 0.87 -12.38 7.00
C ASN A 192 1.20 -12.56 5.53
N SER A 193 2.08 -11.70 5.03
CA SER A 193 2.69 -11.85 3.74
C SER A 193 3.39 -13.18 3.87
N ILE A 194 2.81 -14.20 3.21
CA ILE A 194 3.63 -15.25 2.64
C ILE A 194 4.55 -14.45 1.73
N VAL A 195 5.70 -14.03 2.27
CA VAL A 195 6.85 -13.75 1.46
C VAL A 195 6.98 -15.05 0.69
N LYS A 196 6.58 -15.05 -0.58
CA LYS A 196 7.23 -15.96 -1.52
C LYS A 196 8.67 -15.46 -1.50
N THR A 197 9.43 -15.91 -0.51
CA THR A 197 10.84 -16.15 -0.71
C THR A 197 10.79 -17.01 -1.95
N GLN A 198 11.29 -16.47 -3.07
CA GLN A 198 11.71 -17.39 -4.12
C GLN A 198 12.59 -18.39 -3.40
N PRO A 199 12.24 -19.68 -3.37
CA PRO A 199 13.08 -20.62 -2.66
C PRO A 199 14.44 -20.53 -3.34
N ASN A 200 15.47 -20.18 -2.59
CA ASN A 200 16.82 -20.30 -3.12
C ASN A 200 17.05 -21.80 -3.24
N TYR A 201 17.03 -22.27 -4.48
CA TYR A 201 17.23 -23.68 -4.79
C TYR A 201 18.73 -24.01 -4.90
N TYR A 202 19.55 -23.01 -5.24
CA TYR A 202 21.00 -23.16 -5.38
C TYR A 202 21.77 -21.99 -4.76
N GLN A 203 23.03 -22.24 -4.41
CA GLN A 203 24.03 -21.20 -4.08
C GLN A 203 25.23 -21.30 -5.01
N THR A 204 25.93 -20.17 -5.26
CA THR A 204 27.20 -20.18 -6.00
C THR A 204 28.35 -20.51 -5.05
N THR A 205 29.24 -21.40 -5.47
CA THR A 205 30.50 -21.67 -4.77
C THR A 205 31.58 -20.71 -5.27
N ALA A 206 32.70 -20.64 -4.55
CA ALA A 206 33.89 -19.86 -4.93
C ALA A 206 34.48 -20.26 -6.30
N LEU A 207 34.06 -21.40 -6.84
CA LEU A 207 34.48 -21.93 -8.14
C LEU A 207 33.47 -21.62 -9.27
N SER A 208 32.46 -20.78 -9.02
CA SER A 208 31.35 -20.51 -9.95
C SER A 208 30.51 -21.74 -10.30
N LEU A 209 30.48 -22.74 -9.41
CA LEU A 209 29.60 -23.90 -9.50
C LEU A 209 28.34 -23.68 -8.66
N TYR A 210 27.20 -24.23 -9.11
CA TYR A 210 25.93 -24.15 -8.39
C TYR A 210 25.73 -25.39 -7.50
N GLU A 211 25.48 -25.18 -6.21
CA GLU A 211 25.18 -26.25 -5.26
C GLU A 211 23.68 -26.27 -4.92
N VAL A 212 23.05 -27.45 -5.05
CA VAL A 212 21.65 -27.71 -4.70
C VAL A 212 21.49 -27.67 -3.18
N ILE A 213 20.66 -26.76 -2.64
CA ILE A 213 20.47 -26.65 -1.18
C ILE A 213 19.14 -27.24 -0.67
N VAL A 214 18.24 -27.62 -1.57
CA VAL A 214 16.97 -28.33 -1.28
C VAL A 214 17.09 -29.83 -1.61
N PRO A 215 16.24 -30.73 -1.10
CA PRO A 215 16.41 -32.18 -1.31
C PRO A 215 16.48 -32.61 -2.79
N GLN A 216 15.70 -31.97 -3.66
CA GLN A 216 15.65 -32.26 -5.09
C GLN A 216 15.24 -31.04 -5.89
N ILE A 217 15.82 -30.88 -7.08
CA ILE A 217 15.44 -29.86 -8.06
C ILE A 217 15.11 -30.51 -9.39
N ASN A 218 13.91 -30.23 -9.88
CA ASN A 218 13.42 -30.71 -11.16
C ASN A 218 13.95 -29.83 -12.29
N VAL A 219 14.52 -30.45 -13.32
CA VAL A 219 14.89 -29.77 -14.57
C VAL A 219 13.72 -29.85 -15.53
N TYR A 220 13.44 -28.78 -16.28
CA TYR A 220 12.38 -28.76 -17.29
C TYR A 220 12.98 -28.50 -18.67
N LYS A 221 12.50 -29.22 -19.68
CA LYS A 221 12.95 -29.09 -21.08
C LYS A 221 12.49 -27.78 -21.73
N ARG A 222 11.52 -27.07 -21.12
CA ARG A 222 10.89 -25.83 -21.61
C ARG A 222 10.51 -24.92 -20.44
N LEU A 223 10.36 -23.61 -20.72
CA LEU A 223 9.99 -22.57 -19.75
C LEU A 223 8.60 -22.75 -19.10
N LYS A 224 7.76 -23.64 -19.63
CA LYS A 224 6.46 -23.97 -19.04
C LYS A 224 6.62 -25.13 -18.06
N PHE A 225 6.65 -24.84 -16.76
CA PHE A 225 6.86 -25.84 -15.70
C PHE A 225 5.61 -26.69 -15.44
N ASN A 226 5.51 -27.83 -16.14
CA ASN A 226 4.43 -28.81 -15.98
C ASN A 226 4.97 -30.24 -16.13
N LYS A 227 4.15 -31.25 -15.78
CA LYS A 227 4.56 -32.67 -15.82
C LYS A 227 5.06 -33.10 -17.21
N THR A 228 4.39 -32.66 -18.27
CA THR A 228 4.72 -32.98 -19.67
C THR A 228 6.10 -32.44 -20.09
N ASN A 229 6.53 -31.31 -19.50
CA ASN A 229 7.81 -30.67 -19.82
C ASN A 229 8.91 -31.01 -18.81
N LYS A 230 8.63 -31.81 -17.78
CA LYS A 230 9.62 -32.23 -16.79
C LYS A 230 10.68 -33.11 -17.48
N SER A 231 11.94 -32.84 -17.21
CA SER A 231 13.05 -33.70 -17.62
C SER A 231 13.15 -34.93 -16.73
N ASP A 232 13.70 -36.01 -17.26
CA ASP A 232 14.07 -37.19 -16.46
C ASP A 232 15.32 -36.90 -15.60
N ILE A 233 16.03 -35.80 -15.89
CA ILE A 233 17.13 -35.28 -15.08
C ILE A 233 16.58 -34.51 -13.88
N SER A 234 17.08 -34.82 -12.69
CA SER A 234 16.91 -34.02 -11.49
C SER A 234 18.21 -33.97 -10.69
N TYR A 235 18.47 -32.87 -10.00
CA TYR A 235 19.62 -32.74 -9.12
C TYR A 235 19.19 -32.94 -7.67
N LEU A 236 19.98 -33.69 -6.90
CA LEU A 236 19.76 -33.94 -5.48
C LEU A 236 20.79 -33.16 -4.66
N LYS A 237 20.44 -32.83 -3.42
CA LYS A 237 21.42 -32.31 -2.47
C LYS A 237 22.48 -33.37 -2.22
N LEU A 238 23.75 -33.01 -2.37
CA LEU A 238 24.86 -33.85 -1.95
C LEU A 238 24.84 -33.93 -0.43
N GLU A 239 24.54 -35.11 0.11
CA GLU A 239 24.79 -35.38 1.52
C GLU A 239 26.30 -35.60 1.69
N SER A 240 26.91 -34.87 2.63
CA SER A 240 28.32 -35.04 2.95
C SER A 240 28.55 -36.50 3.35
N MET A 241 29.28 -37.26 2.52
CA MET A 241 29.83 -38.53 2.94
C MET A 241 30.71 -38.25 4.16
N LYS A 242 30.27 -38.69 5.33
CA LYS A 242 31.18 -38.82 6.47
C LYS A 242 32.18 -39.89 6.06
N THR A 243 33.40 -39.48 5.79
CA THR A 243 34.54 -40.39 5.80
C THR A 243 34.77 -40.75 7.27
N ASP A 244 34.51 -42.00 7.61
CA ASP A 244 34.94 -42.60 8.90
C ASP A 244 36.47 -42.60 9.01
#